data_AF-A0A183TYW3-F1
#
_entry.id   AF-A0A183TYW3-F1
#
_cell.length_a   1.000
_cell.length_b   1.000
_cell.length_c   1.000
_cell.angle_alpha   90.00
_cell.angle_beta   90.00
_cell.angle_gamma   90.00
#
_symmetry.space_group_name_H-M   'P 1'
#
loop_
_entity.id
_entity.type
_entity.pdbx_description
1 polymer ?
#
loop_
_entity_poly.entity_id
_entity_poly.type
_entity_poly.pdbx_seq_one_letter_code
_entity_poly.pdbx_strand_id
1 'polypeptide(L)'
;MAGVSEEFNEIYMELDKDYFYRSINPKEQATKLRLTKIGDTPHIKVEQRTCSVVHQMPIDLIPTRHWKHYAVPAIEGAKAAIYLPPLSTIRSLISSLKNIGVKFLTIRGNQRGELHLSGDVDVAQIGVYFSDLACGTLTVPGDDGDGNANRFYEIRVDIRSVHSLLRSILPNFTISRILLRIVPEKMAIFSIDQEDALLLYVVGAVVT
;
A
#
# COMPACT_ATOMS: atom_id res chain seq x y z
N MET A 1 -24.07 27.75 16.37
CA MET A 1 -23.47 26.62 15.64
C MET A 1 -21.99 26.94 15.46
N ALA A 2 -21.15 26.56 16.41
CA ALA A 2 -19.70 26.69 16.29
C ALA A 2 -19.19 25.33 15.79
N GLY A 3 -18.68 25.27 14.56
CA GLY A 3 -18.21 23.99 14.02
C GLY A 3 -17.92 23.93 12.53
N VAL A 4 -18.32 24.93 11.74
CA VAL A 4 -17.92 25.01 10.33
C VAL A 4 -17.03 26.24 10.19
N SER A 5 -15.72 26.06 10.42
CA SER A 5 -14.73 27.01 9.91
C SER A 5 -14.39 26.56 8.50
N GLU A 6 -14.42 27.47 7.52
CA GLU A 6 -13.96 27.17 6.15
C GLU A 6 -12.51 26.65 6.14
N GLU A 7 -11.72 26.98 7.17
CA GLU A 7 -10.35 26.49 7.37
C GLU A 7 -10.26 25.01 7.74
N PHE A 8 -11.30 24.41 8.32
CA PHE A 8 -11.30 23.02 8.81
C PHE A 8 -12.48 22.23 8.22
N ASN A 9 -12.53 22.13 6.89
CA ASN A 9 -13.55 21.37 6.15
C ASN A 9 -13.20 19.89 5.97
N GLU A 10 -12.60 19.28 6.99
CA GLU A 10 -12.21 17.85 6.99
C GLU A 10 -12.76 17.17 8.24
N ILE A 11 -13.02 15.86 8.16
CA ILE A 11 -13.45 15.05 9.31
C ILE A 11 -12.55 13.83 9.38
N TYR A 12 -11.72 13.76 10.42
CA TYR A 12 -10.87 12.62 10.70
C TYR A 12 -11.59 11.70 11.68
N MET A 13 -11.69 10.42 11.32
CA MET A 13 -12.37 9.41 12.11
C MET A 13 -11.61 8.09 12.05
N GLU A 14 -11.63 7.37 13.16
CA GLU A 14 -11.13 6.00 13.28
C GLU A 14 -12.31 5.03 13.39
N LEU A 15 -12.19 3.89 12.73
CA LEU A 15 -13.22 2.85 12.67
C LEU A 15 -12.58 1.47 12.61
N ASP A 16 -13.28 0.48 13.14
CA ASP A 16 -12.80 -0.91 13.09
C ASP A 16 -12.90 -1.46 11.66
N LYS A 17 -11.74 -1.73 11.06
CA LYS A 17 -11.61 -2.22 9.69
C LYS A 17 -12.32 -3.57 9.46
N ASP A 18 -12.36 -4.45 10.45
CA ASP A 18 -12.93 -5.80 10.32
C ASP A 18 -14.46 -5.71 10.34
N TYR A 19 -15.02 -4.86 11.22
CA TYR A 19 -16.44 -4.54 11.19
C TYR A 19 -16.84 -3.85 9.89
N PHE A 20 -16.05 -2.89 9.42
CA PHE A 20 -16.31 -2.19 8.17
C PHE A 20 -16.28 -3.12 6.97
N TYR A 21 -15.26 -3.97 6.87
CA TYR A 21 -15.16 -4.97 5.82
C TYR A 21 -16.36 -5.92 5.80
N ARG A 22 -16.81 -6.39 6.97
CA ARG A 22 -18.00 -7.26 7.08
C ARG A 22 -19.31 -6.55 6.76
N SER A 23 -19.36 -5.23 6.96
CA SER A 23 -20.55 -4.42 6.70
C SER A 23 -20.78 -4.11 5.23
N ILE A 24 -19.77 -4.33 4.38
CA ILE A 24 -19.82 -4.05 2.95
C ILE A 24 -19.90 -5.36 2.18
N ASN A 25 -21.03 -5.61 1.53
CA ASN A 25 -21.12 -6.65 0.52
C ASN A 25 -20.51 -6.17 -0.82
N PRO A 26 -19.46 -6.82 -1.35
CA PRO A 26 -18.82 -6.41 -2.60
C PRO A 26 -19.69 -6.60 -3.85
N LYS A 27 -20.80 -7.35 -3.76
CA LYS A 27 -21.75 -7.52 -4.87
C LYS A 27 -22.80 -6.40 -4.95
N GLU A 28 -22.88 -5.54 -3.94
CA GLU A 28 -23.83 -4.44 -3.87
C GLU A 28 -23.33 -3.25 -4.69
N GLN A 29 -24.12 -2.80 -5.67
CA GLN A 29 -23.77 -1.63 -6.50
C GLN A 29 -24.18 -0.29 -5.87
N ALA A 30 -25.07 -0.29 -4.87
CA ALA A 30 -25.60 0.91 -4.24
C ALA A 30 -25.39 0.89 -2.73
N THR A 31 -24.17 1.25 -2.29
CA THR A 31 -23.82 1.42 -0.88
C THR A 31 -23.82 2.90 -0.51
N LYS A 32 -24.53 3.28 0.55
CA LYS A 32 -24.55 4.64 1.08
C LYS A 32 -23.91 4.68 2.46
N LEU A 33 -22.89 5.52 2.62
CA LEU A 33 -22.25 5.79 3.90
C LEU A 33 -22.81 7.10 4.48
N ARG A 34 -23.20 7.10 5.75
CA ARG A 34 -23.69 8.31 6.44
C ARG A 34 -23.13 8.39 7.84
N LEU A 35 -22.60 9.55 8.20
CA LEU A 35 -22.30 9.85 9.59
C LEU A 35 -23.61 10.11 10.35
N THR A 36 -23.79 9.44 11.48
CA THR A 36 -24.97 9.51 12.33
C THR A 36 -24.57 9.64 13.79
N LYS A 37 -25.44 10.21 14.63
CA LYS A 37 -25.26 10.28 16.08
C LYS A 37 -26.30 9.39 16.73
N ILE A 38 -25.86 8.38 17.50
CA ILE A 38 -26.73 7.51 18.29
C ILE A 38 -26.37 7.74 19.75
N GLY A 39 -27.31 8.31 20.51
CA GLY A 39 -27.01 8.78 21.87
C GLY A 39 -25.96 9.89 21.82
N ASP A 40 -24.87 9.74 22.59
CA ASP A 40 -23.74 10.68 22.57
C ASP A 40 -22.55 10.22 21.70
N THR A 41 -22.66 9.05 21.08
CA THR A 41 -21.59 8.42 20.31
C THR A 41 -21.79 8.58 18.80
N PRO A 42 -20.77 9.06 18.06
CA PRO A 42 -20.83 9.12 16.60
C PRO A 42 -20.71 7.71 16.00
N HIS A 43 -21.46 7.47 14.93
CA HIS A 43 -21.54 6.19 14.24
C HIS A 43 -21.52 6.38 12.72
N ILE A 44 -20.85 5.51 12.00
CA ILE A 44 -21.00 5.42 10.54
C ILE A 44 -22.06 4.36 10.21
N LYS A 45 -23.06 4.79 9.43
CA LYS A 45 -24.16 3.96 8.95
C LYS A 45 -23.88 3.56 7.51
N VAL A 46 -23.83 2.26 7.27
CA VAL A 46 -23.67 1.65 5.94
C VAL A 46 -25.02 1.09 5.52
N GLU A 47 -25.65 1.70 4.51
CA GLU A 47 -26.95 1.28 3.97
C GLU A 47 -26.74 0.64 2.58
N GLN A 48 -27.08 -0.63 2.44
CA GLN A 48 -27.00 -1.39 1.19
C GLN A 48 -28.41 -1.66 0.66
N ARG A 49 -28.77 -1.04 -0.47
CA ARG A 49 -30.16 -1.03 -0.95
C ARG A 49 -30.62 -2.39 -1.46
N THR A 50 -29.79 -3.07 -2.25
CA THR A 50 -30.17 -4.33 -2.92
C THR A 50 -30.35 -5.46 -1.90
N CYS A 51 -29.54 -5.48 -0.84
CA CYS A 51 -29.69 -6.46 0.23
C CYS A 51 -30.61 -6.01 1.39
N SER A 52 -31.11 -4.75 1.40
CA SER A 52 -31.87 -4.18 2.53
C SER A 52 -31.16 -4.30 3.88
N VAL A 53 -29.82 -4.28 3.86
CA VAL A 53 -28.99 -4.41 5.06
C VAL A 53 -28.52 -3.03 5.50
N VAL A 54 -28.60 -2.80 6.81
CA VAL A 54 -28.14 -1.57 7.45
C VAL A 54 -27.21 -1.95 8.59
N HIS A 55 -25.95 -1.52 8.49
CA HIS A 55 -24.98 -1.64 9.56
C HIS A 55 -24.72 -0.28 10.19
N GLN A 56 -24.56 -0.26 11.50
CA GLN A 56 -24.13 0.90 12.27
C GLN A 56 -22.93 0.47 13.10
N MET A 57 -21.84 1.20 12.98
CA MET A 57 -20.63 0.96 13.78
C MET A 57 -20.21 2.25 14.45
N PRO A 58 -19.81 2.19 15.74
CA PRO A 58 -19.26 3.35 16.43
C PRO A 58 -17.96 3.78 15.75
N ILE A 59 -17.69 5.08 15.78
CA ILE A 59 -16.44 5.65 15.28
C ILE A 59 -15.84 6.59 16.33
N ASP A 60 -14.53 6.75 16.29
CA ASP A 60 -13.83 7.71 17.14
C ASP A 60 -13.45 8.94 16.32
N LEU A 61 -13.96 10.11 16.71
CA LEU A 61 -13.62 11.36 16.04
C LEU A 61 -12.26 11.86 16.52
N ILE A 62 -11.35 12.11 15.58
CA ILE A 62 -9.99 12.55 15.89
C ILE A 62 -9.99 14.07 16.12
N PRO A 63 -9.52 14.56 17.28
CA PRO A 63 -9.42 15.99 17.54
C PRO A 63 -8.49 16.71 16.56
N THR A 64 -8.84 17.94 16.16
CA THR A 64 -8.10 18.77 15.18
C THR A 64 -6.61 18.90 15.47
N ARG A 65 -6.22 18.96 16.75
CA ARG A 65 -4.82 19.00 17.20
C ARG A 65 -3.97 17.84 16.69
N HIS A 66 -4.57 16.68 16.41
CA HIS A 66 -3.84 15.49 15.96
C HIS A 66 -3.88 15.28 14.44
N TRP A 67 -4.64 16.07 13.68
CA TRP A 67 -4.82 15.85 12.23
C TRP A 67 -3.50 15.85 11.46
N LYS A 68 -2.52 16.65 11.91
CA LYS A 68 -1.17 16.69 11.32
C LYS A 68 -0.46 15.32 11.28
N HIS A 69 -0.80 14.41 12.19
CA HIS A 69 -0.21 13.06 12.23
C HIS A 69 -0.80 12.10 11.20
N TYR A 70 -1.96 12.44 10.62
CA TYR A 70 -2.66 11.62 9.63
C TYR A 70 -2.44 12.12 8.20
N ALA A 71 -1.67 13.20 8.02
CA ALA A 71 -1.27 13.66 6.70
C ALA A 71 -0.43 12.59 6.00
N VAL A 72 -0.63 12.42 4.69
CA VAL A 72 0.17 11.50 3.87
C VAL A 72 1.64 11.91 3.98
N PRO A 73 2.56 10.97 4.31
CA PRO A 73 3.96 11.30 4.46
C PRO A 73 4.54 11.78 3.12
N ALA A 74 5.28 12.90 3.15
CA ALA A 74 6.07 13.35 2.01
C ALA A 74 7.19 12.33 1.79
N ILE A 75 7.12 11.61 0.68
CA ILE A 75 8.10 10.60 0.30
C ILE A 75 9.12 11.25 -0.61
N GLU A 76 10.30 11.52 -0.07
CA GLU A 76 11.43 12.05 -0.82
C GLU A 76 12.56 11.02 -0.97
N GLY A 77 13.38 11.18 -2.01
CA GLY A 77 14.61 10.39 -2.18
C GLY A 77 14.42 8.99 -2.79
N ALA A 78 13.28 8.71 -3.43
CA ALA A 78 13.13 7.49 -4.24
C ALA A 78 14.16 7.48 -5.37
N LYS A 79 14.93 6.40 -5.46
CA LYS A 79 16.01 6.26 -6.45
C LYS A 79 15.68 5.25 -7.56
N ALA A 80 14.78 4.30 -7.30
CA ALA A 80 14.25 3.40 -8.32
C ALA A 80 12.72 3.40 -8.27
N ALA A 81 12.08 3.34 -9.44
CA ALA A 81 10.63 3.19 -9.59
C ALA A 81 10.36 2.17 -10.68
N ILE A 82 9.86 0.99 -10.30
CA ILE A 82 9.70 -0.15 -11.19
C ILE A 82 8.31 -0.72 -11.00
N TYR A 83 7.63 -1.04 -12.09
CA TYR A 83 6.38 -1.77 -12.04
C TYR A 83 6.64 -3.24 -11.75
N LEU A 84 5.92 -3.80 -10.77
CA LEU A 84 6.06 -5.21 -10.43
C LEU A 84 5.62 -6.13 -11.60
N PRO A 85 6.21 -7.34 -11.68
CA PRO A 85 5.73 -8.38 -12.59
C PRO A 85 4.28 -8.78 -12.26
N PRO A 86 3.63 -9.61 -13.10
CA PRO A 86 2.24 -10.02 -12.90
C PRO A 86 1.96 -10.45 -11.45
N LEU A 87 0.85 -9.95 -10.89
CA LEU A 87 0.50 -10.13 -9.48
C LEU A 87 0.41 -11.61 -9.08
N SER A 88 -0.06 -12.47 -9.97
CA SER A 88 -0.10 -13.93 -9.77
C SER A 88 1.29 -14.52 -9.54
N THR A 89 2.26 -14.12 -10.37
CA THR A 89 3.65 -14.58 -10.32
C THR A 89 4.32 -14.12 -9.03
N ILE A 90 4.28 -12.82 -8.74
CA ILE A 90 4.93 -12.26 -7.54
C ILE A 90 4.29 -12.81 -6.26
N ARG A 91 2.97 -12.97 -6.23
CA ARG A 91 2.26 -13.53 -5.07
C ARG A 91 2.67 -14.98 -4.81
N SER A 92 2.73 -15.80 -5.86
CA SER A 92 3.15 -17.21 -5.74
C SER A 92 4.59 -17.33 -5.25
N LEU A 93 5.49 -16.49 -5.78
CA LEU A 93 6.89 -16.47 -5.39
C LEU A 93 7.09 -16.03 -3.94
N ILE A 94 6.50 -14.90 -3.53
CA ILE A 94 6.60 -14.43 -2.14
C ILE A 94 5.98 -15.44 -1.16
N SER A 95 4.88 -16.09 -1.53
CA SER A 95 4.29 -17.19 -0.74
C SER A 95 5.26 -18.37 -0.60
N SER A 96 5.88 -18.80 -1.70
CA SER A 96 6.85 -19.89 -1.70
C SER A 96 8.09 -19.58 -0.85
N LEU A 97 8.67 -18.38 -1.02
CA LEU A 97 9.82 -17.92 -0.23
C LEU A 97 9.51 -17.90 1.27
N LYS A 98 8.33 -17.40 1.64
CA LYS A 98 7.87 -17.38 3.03
C LYS A 98 7.71 -18.80 3.59
N ASN A 99 7.17 -19.73 2.81
CA ASN A 99 6.95 -21.12 3.23
C ASN A 99 8.27 -21.90 3.41
N ILE A 100 9.31 -21.56 2.65
CA ILE A 100 10.66 -22.14 2.77
C ILE A 100 11.39 -21.60 4.02
N GLY A 101 10.89 -20.53 4.65
CA GLY A 101 11.41 -19.99 5.90
C GLY A 101 12.22 -18.70 5.76
N VAL A 102 12.22 -18.06 4.57
CA VAL A 102 12.78 -16.72 4.41
C VAL A 102 12.05 -15.77 5.35
N LYS A 103 12.79 -15.04 6.20
CA LYS A 103 12.23 -14.00 7.09
C LYS A 103 12.35 -12.60 6.49
N PHE A 104 13.47 -12.34 5.84
CA PHE A 104 13.78 -11.03 5.26
C PHE A 104 13.96 -11.16 3.75
N LEU A 105 13.26 -10.31 3.02
CA LEU A 105 13.34 -10.21 1.57
C LEU A 105 14.21 -9.01 1.21
N THR A 106 15.27 -9.27 0.46
CA THR A 106 16.09 -8.25 -0.17
C THR A 106 15.52 -7.95 -1.56
N ILE A 107 15.09 -6.71 -1.77
CA ILE A 107 14.57 -6.20 -3.02
C ILE A 107 15.62 -5.28 -3.62
N ARG A 108 16.11 -5.61 -4.81
CA ARG A 108 17.06 -4.82 -5.58
C ARG A 108 16.43 -4.42 -6.90
N GLY A 109 16.53 -3.16 -7.29
CA GLY A 109 15.97 -2.70 -8.56
C GLY A 109 16.74 -1.55 -9.18
N ASN A 110 16.69 -1.43 -10.51
CA ASN A 110 17.27 -0.33 -11.26
C ASN A 110 16.24 0.44 -12.11
N GLN A 111 16.62 1.52 -12.77
CA GLN A 111 15.72 2.29 -13.65
C GLN A 111 15.68 1.75 -15.10
N ARG A 112 16.21 0.54 -15.34
CA ARG A 112 16.17 -0.14 -16.64
C ARG A 112 15.16 -1.28 -16.71
N GLY A 113 14.44 -1.54 -15.61
CA GLY A 113 13.42 -2.58 -15.56
C GLY A 113 13.94 -3.92 -15.05
N GLU A 114 15.08 -3.95 -14.38
CA GLU A 114 15.62 -5.14 -13.73
C GLU A 114 15.28 -5.11 -12.24
N LEU A 115 14.64 -6.18 -11.76
CA LEU A 115 14.22 -6.35 -10.37
C LEU A 115 14.73 -7.70 -9.87
N HIS A 116 15.53 -7.69 -8.81
CA HIS A 116 16.04 -8.89 -8.15
C HIS A 116 15.42 -9.01 -6.77
N LEU A 117 14.90 -10.19 -6.47
CA LEU A 117 14.35 -10.54 -5.16
C LEU A 117 15.20 -11.67 -4.59
N SER A 118 15.89 -11.41 -3.48
CA SER A 118 16.68 -12.42 -2.79
C SER A 118 16.20 -12.63 -1.37
N GLY A 119 16.29 -13.86 -0.88
CA GLY A 119 15.95 -14.23 0.48
C GLY A 119 16.97 -15.24 1.01
N ASP A 120 17.48 -14.97 2.20
CA ASP A 120 18.43 -15.85 2.87
C ASP A 120 17.68 -16.78 3.84
N VAL A 121 18.02 -18.06 3.78
CA VAL A 121 17.58 -19.12 4.69
C VAL A 121 18.84 -19.80 5.25
N ASP A 122 18.74 -20.42 6.43
CA ASP A 122 19.86 -21.06 7.12
C ASP A 122 20.65 -22.06 6.23
N VAL A 123 20.00 -22.65 5.23
CA VAL A 123 20.56 -23.70 4.36
C VAL A 123 20.86 -23.25 2.93
N ALA A 124 20.29 -22.12 2.47
CA ALA A 124 20.44 -21.67 1.09
C ALA A 124 20.06 -20.19 0.92
N GLN A 125 20.65 -19.56 -0.09
CA GLN A 125 20.22 -18.26 -0.59
C GLN A 125 19.39 -18.45 -1.86
N ILE A 126 18.18 -17.90 -1.86
CA ILE A 126 17.29 -17.95 -3.02
C ILE A 126 17.28 -16.58 -3.68
N GLY A 127 17.55 -16.52 -4.98
CA GLY A 127 17.51 -15.30 -5.79
C GLY A 127 16.62 -15.48 -7.00
N VAL A 128 15.70 -14.54 -7.21
CA VAL A 128 14.81 -14.47 -8.38
C VAL A 128 15.09 -13.18 -9.12
N TYR A 129 15.19 -13.27 -10.44
CA TYR A 129 15.57 -12.17 -11.31
C TYR A 129 14.43 -11.93 -12.31
N PHE A 130 14.00 -10.68 -12.43
CA PHE A 130 13.06 -10.22 -13.45
C PHE A 130 13.75 -9.17 -14.31
N SER A 131 13.66 -9.35 -15.62
CA SER A 131 14.07 -8.38 -16.63
C SER A 131 12.83 -7.80 -17.34
N ASP A 132 13.05 -6.75 -18.14
CA ASP A 132 12.05 -6.19 -19.05
C ASP A 132 10.79 -5.62 -18.36
N LEU A 133 10.93 -5.15 -17.12
CA LEU A 133 9.85 -4.47 -16.41
C LEU A 133 9.73 -3.00 -16.84
N ALA A 134 8.52 -2.48 -16.86
CA ALA A 134 8.30 -1.06 -17.07
C ALA A 134 8.84 -0.25 -15.87
N CYS A 135 9.46 0.90 -16.13
CA CYS A 135 9.90 1.83 -15.09
C CYS A 135 8.96 3.03 -14.98
N GLY A 136 8.81 3.55 -13.77
CA GLY A 136 8.14 4.82 -13.52
C GLY A 136 9.10 5.99 -13.75
N THR A 137 8.56 7.14 -14.15
CA THR A 137 9.35 8.38 -14.21
C THR A 137 9.63 8.86 -12.79
N LEU A 138 10.92 9.02 -12.47
CA LEU A 138 11.36 9.71 -11.26
C LEU A 138 11.83 11.09 -11.69
N THR A 139 11.07 12.12 -11.31
CA THR A 139 11.52 13.51 -11.43
C THR A 139 12.57 13.76 -10.34
N VAL A 140 13.83 13.42 -10.63
CA VAL A 140 14.94 13.87 -9.81
C VAL A 140 15.37 15.23 -10.37
N PRO A 141 15.17 16.35 -9.64
CA PRO A 141 15.67 17.64 -10.11
C PRO A 141 17.21 17.62 -10.04
N GLY A 142 17.86 17.60 -11.20
CA GLY A 142 19.30 17.86 -11.34
C GLY A 142 20.23 16.66 -11.57
N ASP A 143 19.76 15.53 -12.13
CA ASP A 143 20.67 14.47 -12.61
C ASP A 143 20.78 14.55 -14.14
N ASP A 144 21.96 14.96 -14.61
CA ASP A 144 22.36 14.87 -16.01
C ASP A 144 22.27 13.40 -16.48
N GLY A 145 21.76 13.21 -17.70
CA GLY A 145 21.30 11.93 -18.19
C GLY A 145 22.29 10.76 -18.13
N ASP A 146 21.71 9.57 -18.03
CA ASP A 146 22.23 8.28 -18.51
C ASP A 146 23.21 7.51 -17.60
N GLY A 147 23.88 8.16 -16.63
CA GLY A 147 24.87 7.48 -15.77
C GLY A 147 24.30 6.60 -14.65
N ASN A 148 23.09 6.89 -14.16
CA ASN A 148 22.57 6.34 -12.91
C ASN A 148 21.47 5.28 -13.09
N ALA A 149 20.99 5.07 -14.32
CA ALA A 149 19.87 4.19 -14.60
C ALA A 149 20.20 2.69 -14.39
N ASN A 150 21.48 2.32 -14.57
CA ASN A 150 21.95 0.95 -14.41
C ASN A 150 22.35 0.61 -12.95
N ARG A 151 22.31 1.58 -12.04
CA ARG A 151 22.67 1.36 -10.64
C ARG A 151 21.55 0.60 -9.93
N PHE A 152 21.91 -0.51 -9.29
CA PHE A 152 21.00 -1.23 -8.41
C PHE A 152 20.85 -0.52 -7.08
N TYR A 153 19.61 -0.32 -6.68
CA TYR A 153 19.24 0.16 -5.35
C TYR A 153 18.64 -0.99 -4.56
N GLU A 154 19.21 -1.24 -3.39
CA GLU A 154 18.84 -2.35 -2.51
C GLU A 154 18.03 -1.88 -1.31
N ILE A 155 17.08 -2.71 -0.91
CA ILE A 155 16.40 -2.60 0.38
C ILE A 155 16.04 -3.97 0.94
N ARG A 156 16.20 -4.13 2.25
CA ARG A 156 15.79 -5.33 2.98
C ARG A 156 14.51 -5.06 3.76
N VAL A 157 13.49 -5.90 3.58
CA VAL A 157 12.17 -5.74 4.21
C VAL A 157 11.69 -7.06 4.83
N ASP A 158 10.75 -6.99 5.78
CA ASP A 158 10.06 -8.19 6.29
C ASP A 158 9.18 -8.77 5.19
N ILE A 159 9.40 -10.05 4.86
CA ILE A 159 8.60 -10.75 3.85
C ILE A 159 7.12 -10.83 4.23
N ARG A 160 6.79 -10.83 5.54
CA ARG A 160 5.41 -10.91 6.03
C ARG A 160 4.61 -9.68 5.61
N SER A 161 5.22 -8.49 5.65
CA SER A 161 4.61 -7.23 5.24
C SER A 161 4.28 -7.27 3.75
N VAL A 162 5.26 -7.63 2.92
CA VAL A 162 5.08 -7.75 1.46
C VAL A 162 4.05 -8.84 1.13
N HIS A 163 4.14 -10.01 1.77
CA HIS A 163 3.18 -11.10 1.60
C HIS A 163 1.76 -10.68 1.98
N SER A 164 1.59 -9.92 3.07
CA SER A 164 0.28 -9.42 3.52
C SER A 164 -0.35 -8.52 2.46
N LEU A 165 0.42 -7.57 1.90
CA LEU A 165 -0.03 -6.71 0.81
C LEU A 165 -0.43 -7.52 -0.43
N LEU A 166 0.44 -8.42 -0.89
CA LEU A 166 0.16 -9.16 -2.12
C LEU A 166 -1.07 -10.07 -1.97
N ARG A 167 -1.34 -10.58 -0.77
CA ARG A 167 -2.51 -11.40 -0.46
C ARG A 167 -3.80 -10.58 -0.27
N SER A 168 -3.72 -9.34 0.18
CA SER A 168 -4.90 -8.49 0.38
C SER A 168 -5.52 -8.02 -0.93
N ILE A 169 -4.75 -8.00 -2.02
CA ILE A 169 -5.25 -7.61 -3.35
C ILE A 169 -6.02 -8.79 -3.96
N LEU A 170 -7.26 -8.56 -4.37
CA LEU A 170 -8.08 -9.61 -4.98
C LEU A 170 -7.52 -10.03 -6.36
N PRO A 171 -7.64 -11.30 -6.79
CA PRO A 171 -7.11 -11.76 -8.08
C PRO A 171 -7.79 -11.13 -9.30
N ASN A 172 -9.05 -10.73 -9.16
CA ASN A 172 -9.86 -10.05 -10.18
C ASN A 172 -9.70 -8.53 -10.17
N PHE A 173 -8.79 -8.00 -9.34
CA PHE A 173 -8.38 -6.60 -9.40
C PHE A 173 -7.56 -6.43 -10.68
N THR A 174 -8.22 -5.99 -11.75
CA THR A 174 -7.69 -5.90 -13.12
C THR A 174 -6.49 -4.95 -13.17
N ILE A 175 -5.30 -5.52 -13.37
CA ILE A 175 -4.17 -4.89 -14.10
C ILE A 175 -3.60 -3.58 -13.52
N SER A 176 -3.86 -3.22 -12.26
CA SER A 176 -3.06 -2.15 -11.62
C SER A 176 -1.63 -2.65 -11.46
N ARG A 177 -0.74 -2.19 -12.36
CA ARG A 177 0.71 -2.41 -12.26
C ARG A 177 1.16 -1.74 -10.97
N ILE A 178 1.40 -2.55 -9.94
CA ILE A 178 1.88 -2.06 -8.65
C ILE A 178 3.23 -1.38 -8.89
N LEU A 179 3.33 -0.09 -8.60
CA LEU A 179 4.57 0.66 -8.72
C LEU A 179 5.35 0.50 -7.42
N LEU A 180 6.50 -0.15 -7.50
CA LEU A 180 7.47 -0.23 -6.42
C LEU A 180 8.43 0.96 -6.53
N ARG A 181 8.45 1.81 -5.51
CA ARG A 181 9.47 2.84 -5.32
C ARG A 181 10.42 2.41 -4.22
N ILE A 182 11.72 2.45 -4.51
CA ILE A 182 12.78 2.08 -3.58
C ILE A 182 13.47 3.35 -3.09
N VAL A 183 13.42 3.57 -1.78
CA VAL A 183 14.24 4.55 -1.07
C VAL A 183 15.36 3.76 -0.39
N PRO A 184 16.60 3.82 -0.91
CA PRO A 184 17.71 3.02 -0.42
C PRO A 184 17.87 3.16 1.10
N GLU A 185 18.11 2.03 1.77
CA GLU A 185 18.36 1.93 3.23
C GLU A 185 17.23 2.44 4.15
N LYS A 186 16.10 2.89 3.60
CA LYS A 186 15.00 3.50 4.40
C LYS A 186 13.68 2.76 4.26
N MET A 187 13.12 2.67 3.05
CA MET A 187 11.76 2.14 2.84
C MET A 187 11.45 1.73 1.41
N ALA A 188 10.57 0.75 1.27
CA ALA A 188 9.99 0.30 0.02
C ALA A 188 8.52 0.73 0.00
N ILE A 189 8.08 1.27 -1.13
CA ILE A 189 6.76 1.88 -1.23
C ILE A 189 6.05 1.27 -2.42
N PHE A 190 4.90 0.66 -2.16
CA PHE A 190 4.04 0.07 -3.16
C PHE A 190 2.87 1.01 -3.38
N SER A 191 2.80 1.59 -4.58
CA SER A 191 1.70 2.45 -5.00
C SER A 191 0.81 1.66 -5.95
N ILE A 192 -0.47 1.59 -5.62
CA ILE A 192 -1.50 0.95 -6.45
C ILE A 192 -2.46 2.04 -6.85
N ASP A 193 -2.50 2.32 -8.15
CA ASP A 193 -3.38 3.31 -8.75
C ASP A 193 -4.48 2.59 -9.53
N GLN A 194 -5.74 2.91 -9.25
CA GLN A 194 -6.89 2.39 -9.97
C GLN A 194 -8.00 3.44 -10.04
N GLU A 195 -8.35 3.84 -11.26
CA GLU A 195 -9.43 4.80 -11.55
C GLU A 195 -9.27 6.09 -10.73
N ASP A 196 -9.97 6.18 -9.60
CA ASP A 196 -9.98 7.35 -8.70
C ASP A 196 -9.39 7.05 -7.30
N ALA A 197 -8.77 5.89 -7.11
CA ALA A 197 -8.24 5.43 -5.82
C ALA A 197 -6.74 5.16 -5.90
N LEU A 198 -6.00 5.81 -5.00
CA LEU A 198 -4.57 5.55 -4.75
C LEU A 198 -4.39 4.86 -3.41
N LEU A 199 -3.83 3.65 -3.43
CA LEU A 199 -3.38 2.95 -2.23
C LEU A 199 -1.85 3.03 -2.13
N LEU A 200 -1.37 3.60 -1.04
CA LEU A 200 0.05 3.65 -0.70
C LEU A 200 0.33 2.69 0.44
N TYR A 201 1.24 1.74 0.22
CA TYR A 201 1.72 0.82 1.25
C TYR A 201 3.22 0.99 1.45
N VAL A 202 3.61 1.47 2.62
CA VAL A 202 5.00 1.77 2.99
C VAL A 202 5.53 0.68 3.90
N VAL A 203 6.67 0.10 3.54
CA VAL A 203 7.39 -0.90 4.33
C VAL A 203 8.75 -0.34 4.70
N GLY A 204 9.00 -0.19 6.01
CA GLY A 204 10.30 0.23 6.51
C GLY A 204 11.38 -0.82 6.23
N ALA A 205 12.59 -0.35 5.97
CA ALA A 205 13.77 -1.22 5.90
C ALA A 205 14.02 -1.86 7.27
N VAL A 206 14.38 -3.13 7.27
CA VAL A 206 14.87 -3.79 8.48
C VAL A 206 16.37 -3.52 8.58
N VAL A 207 16.74 -2.70 9.57
CA VAL A 207 18.15 -2.47 9.92
C VAL A 207 18.63 -3.68 10.72
N THR A 208 19.64 -4.38 10.21
CA THR A 208 20.41 -5.39 10.96
C THR A 208 21.75 -4.82 11.36
#